data_AF-A0A7S2VY41-F1
#
_entry.id   AF-A0A7S2VY41-F1
#
_cell.length_a   1.000
_cell.length_b   1.000
_cell.length_c   1.000
_cell.angle_alpha   90.00
_cell.angle_beta   90.00
_cell.angle_gamma   90.00
#
_symmetry.space_group_name_H-M   'P 1'
#
loop_
_entity.id
_entity.type
_entity.pdbx_description
1 polymer ?
#
loop_
_entity_poly.entity_id
_entity_poly.type
_entity_poly.pdbx_seq_one_letter_code
_entity_poly.pdbx_strand_id
1 'polypeptide(L)'
;RTVMMSMVTSPEGVMATLTSLAVVGQALEDNTTIGGRVTGVILTMAAACAFSTLNVLPMTSVVYDTVWSLLMPLGVILALISTKIRGIEAEDIDVLKAFGVGAVGTVIGTCVAFMACGKLLGAF
;
A
#
# COMPACT_ATOMS: atom_id res chain seq x y z
N ARG A 1 -19.95 -18.64 -14.88
CA ARG A 1 -19.20 -19.87 -15.25
C ARG A 1 -17.92 -19.57 -16.01
N THR A 2 -17.85 -18.54 -16.85
CA THR A 2 -16.62 -18.16 -17.61
C THR A 2 -15.58 -17.38 -16.79
N VAL A 3 -15.98 -16.66 -15.74
CA VAL A 3 -15.06 -15.84 -14.91
C VAL A 3 -14.19 -16.68 -13.95
N MET A 4 -14.67 -17.88 -13.60
CA MET A 4 -14.03 -18.74 -12.60
C MET A 4 -12.79 -19.50 -13.14
N MET A 5 -12.50 -19.39 -14.44
CA MET A 5 -11.39 -20.09 -15.10
C MET A 5 -10.08 -19.29 -15.14
N SER A 6 -10.12 -17.99 -14.79
CA SER A 6 -8.95 -17.08 -14.74
C SER A 6 -8.49 -16.78 -13.30
N MET A 7 -9.32 -17.10 -12.31
CA MET A 7 -9.07 -16.75 -10.92
C MET A 7 -8.06 -17.75 -10.35
N VAL A 8 -6.97 -17.27 -9.80
CA VAL A 8 -5.99 -18.15 -9.14
C VAL A 8 -6.59 -18.62 -7.83
N THR A 9 -7.09 -19.84 -7.81
CA THR A 9 -7.79 -20.44 -6.65
C THR A 9 -6.87 -21.20 -5.71
N SER A 10 -5.62 -21.47 -6.09
CA SER A 10 -4.64 -22.14 -5.24
C SER A 10 -3.95 -21.12 -4.31
N PRO A 11 -3.79 -21.41 -3.00
CA PRO A 11 -3.08 -20.52 -2.07
C PRO A 11 -1.66 -20.17 -2.56
N GLU A 12 -0.95 -21.16 -3.10
CA GLU A 12 0.40 -20.98 -3.62
C GLU A 12 0.43 -20.06 -4.84
N GLY A 13 -0.58 -20.15 -5.73
CA GLY A 13 -0.67 -19.29 -6.90
C GLY A 13 -0.98 -17.84 -6.53
N VAL A 14 -1.79 -17.60 -5.51
CA VAL A 14 -2.06 -16.24 -5.01
C VAL A 14 -0.77 -15.64 -4.45
N MET A 15 0.02 -16.42 -3.72
CA MET A 15 1.31 -15.95 -3.21
C MET A 15 2.31 -15.65 -4.33
N ALA A 16 2.42 -16.53 -5.34
CA ALA A 16 3.30 -16.33 -6.50
C ALA A 16 2.92 -15.12 -7.36
N THR A 17 1.62 -14.87 -7.54
CA THR A 17 1.13 -13.67 -8.25
C THR A 17 1.42 -12.40 -7.47
N LEU A 18 1.23 -12.38 -6.15
CA LEU A 18 1.57 -11.22 -5.32
C LEU A 18 3.09 -10.96 -5.29
N THR A 19 3.92 -11.99 -5.13
CA THR A 19 5.38 -11.82 -5.10
C THR A 19 5.94 -11.42 -6.45
N SER A 20 5.44 -11.99 -7.56
CA SER A 20 5.85 -11.55 -8.90
C SER A 20 5.49 -10.09 -9.16
N LEU A 21 4.32 -9.63 -8.70
CA LEU A 21 3.92 -8.24 -8.84
C LEU A 21 4.75 -7.28 -7.97
N ALA A 22 5.16 -7.73 -6.78
CA ALA A 22 6.09 -7.01 -5.92
C ALA A 22 7.47 -6.88 -6.59
N VAL A 23 8.00 -7.98 -7.13
CA VAL A 23 9.28 -7.99 -7.84
C VAL A 23 9.23 -7.10 -9.08
N VAL A 24 8.15 -7.15 -9.86
CA VAL A 24 7.97 -6.28 -11.02
C VAL A 24 7.91 -4.81 -10.61
N GLY A 25 7.16 -4.47 -9.56
CA GLY A 25 7.08 -3.09 -9.07
C GLY A 25 8.43 -2.55 -8.58
N GLN A 26 9.20 -3.37 -7.87
CA GLN A 26 10.54 -3.02 -7.41
C GLN A 26 11.54 -2.94 -8.57
N ALA A 27 11.50 -3.87 -9.52
CA ALA A 27 12.36 -3.83 -10.71
C ALA A 27 12.11 -2.57 -11.57
N LEU A 28 10.86 -2.11 -11.63
CA LEU A 28 10.49 -0.88 -12.33
C LEU A 28 10.92 0.38 -11.56
N GLU A 29 10.96 0.35 -10.24
CA GLU A 29 11.58 1.42 -9.43
C GLU A 29 13.08 1.54 -9.77
N ASP A 30 13.80 0.42 -9.81
CA ASP A 30 15.25 0.39 -10.01
C ASP A 30 15.69 0.73 -11.46
N ASN A 31 14.94 0.29 -12.48
CA ASN A 31 15.35 0.42 -13.90
C ASN A 31 14.82 1.67 -14.62
N THR A 32 13.88 2.42 -14.05
CA THR A 32 13.19 3.50 -14.78
C THR A 32 13.48 4.87 -14.19
N THR A 33 13.93 5.83 -14.99
CA THR A 33 14.23 7.22 -14.54
C THR A 33 13.00 7.97 -14.00
N ILE A 34 11.79 7.56 -14.41
CA ILE A 34 10.51 8.05 -13.83
C ILE A 34 10.15 7.29 -12.53
N GLY A 35 10.65 6.06 -12.38
CA GLY A 35 10.47 5.19 -11.21
C GLY A 35 11.21 5.67 -9.97
N GLY A 36 12.38 6.30 -10.10
CA GLY A 36 13.09 6.89 -8.96
C GLY A 36 12.34 8.01 -8.20
N ARG A 37 11.19 8.49 -8.73
CA ARG A 37 10.29 9.45 -8.05
C ARG A 37 9.08 8.79 -7.39
N VAL A 38 8.80 7.52 -7.68
CA VAL A 38 7.61 6.80 -7.23
C VAL A 38 8.06 5.49 -6.60
N THR A 39 7.81 5.31 -5.31
CA THR A 39 8.19 4.07 -4.58
C THR A 39 7.61 2.84 -5.27
N GLY A 40 8.37 1.74 -5.35
CA GLY A 40 7.95 0.50 -6.01
C GLY A 40 6.64 -0.06 -5.45
N VAL A 41 6.35 0.21 -4.17
CA VAL A 41 5.08 -0.14 -3.52
C VAL A 41 3.85 0.47 -4.22
N ILE A 42 3.92 1.75 -4.60
CA ILE A 42 2.81 2.42 -5.32
C ILE A 42 2.61 1.76 -6.68
N LEU A 43 3.70 1.40 -7.36
CA LEU A 43 3.65 0.77 -8.66
C LEU A 43 3.09 -0.66 -8.59
N THR A 44 3.52 -1.44 -7.61
CA THR A 44 2.94 -2.76 -7.30
C THR A 44 1.46 -2.62 -6.97
N MET A 45 1.06 -1.63 -6.18
CA MET A 45 -0.35 -1.42 -5.83
C MET A 45 -1.19 -1.03 -7.05
N ALA A 46 -0.68 -0.17 -7.93
CA ALA A 46 -1.35 0.16 -9.19
C ALA A 46 -1.50 -1.06 -10.10
N ALA A 47 -0.45 -1.88 -10.23
CA ALA A 47 -0.49 -3.12 -10.98
C ALA A 47 -1.46 -4.14 -10.35
N ALA A 48 -1.55 -4.19 -9.03
CA ALA A 48 -2.47 -5.07 -8.30
C ALA A 48 -3.92 -4.65 -8.52
N CYS A 49 -4.21 -3.34 -8.49
CA CYS A 49 -5.52 -2.80 -8.81
C CYS A 49 -5.92 -3.10 -10.27
N ALA A 50 -4.98 -3.00 -11.21
CA ALA A 50 -5.23 -3.39 -12.61
C ALA A 50 -5.53 -4.88 -12.73
N PHE A 51 -4.77 -5.75 -12.06
CA PHE A 51 -5.01 -7.20 -12.02
C PHE A 51 -6.32 -7.58 -11.31
N SER A 52 -6.71 -6.83 -10.28
CA SER A 52 -7.99 -7.00 -9.59
C SER A 52 -9.17 -6.65 -10.49
N THR A 53 -9.04 -5.59 -11.31
CA THR A 53 -10.05 -5.22 -12.32
C THR A 53 -10.24 -6.33 -13.36
N LEU A 54 -9.19 -7.08 -13.68
CA LEU A 54 -9.22 -8.23 -14.59
C LEU A 54 -9.75 -9.53 -13.92
N ASN A 55 -10.17 -9.48 -12.66
CA ASN A 55 -10.69 -10.61 -11.88
C ASN A 55 -9.71 -11.79 -11.70
N VAL A 56 -8.39 -11.53 -11.83
CA VAL A 56 -7.34 -12.54 -11.66
C VAL A 56 -7.09 -12.82 -10.18
N LEU A 57 -7.17 -11.77 -9.34
CA LEU A 57 -6.95 -11.85 -7.90
C LEU A 57 -8.25 -12.18 -7.15
N PRO A 58 -8.23 -13.19 -6.26
CA PRO A 58 -9.40 -13.52 -5.46
C PRO A 58 -9.76 -12.42 -4.45
N MET A 59 -11.04 -12.25 -4.15
CA MET A 59 -11.49 -11.28 -3.12
C MET A 59 -11.25 -11.78 -1.69
N THR A 60 -11.08 -13.10 -1.53
CA THR A 60 -10.83 -13.77 -0.25
C THR A 60 -9.85 -14.91 -0.49
N SER A 61 -8.76 -14.95 0.27
CA SER A 61 -7.76 -16.02 0.20
C SER A 61 -7.04 -16.12 1.54
N VAL A 62 -6.71 -17.34 1.94
CA VAL A 62 -5.92 -17.67 3.14
C VAL A 62 -4.59 -16.90 3.15
N VAL A 63 -4.04 -16.59 1.97
CA VAL A 63 -2.81 -15.81 1.84
C VAL A 63 -3.00 -14.37 2.33
N TYR A 64 -4.11 -13.71 2.01
CA TYR A 64 -4.35 -12.34 2.47
C TYR A 64 -4.46 -12.28 3.99
N ASP A 65 -5.16 -13.24 4.59
CA ASP A 65 -5.27 -13.34 6.06
C ASP A 65 -3.92 -13.60 6.71
N THR A 66 -3.06 -14.42 6.07
CA THR A 66 -1.70 -14.70 6.56
C THR A 66 -0.80 -13.47 6.47
N VAL A 67 -0.87 -12.72 5.36
CA VAL A 67 -0.12 -11.47 5.20
C VAL A 67 -0.54 -10.46 6.26
N TRP A 68 -1.83 -10.30 6.49
CA TRP A 68 -2.35 -9.33 7.44
C TRP A 68 -2.12 -9.72 8.90
N SER A 69 -2.20 -11.01 9.23
CA SER A 69 -2.03 -11.49 10.61
C SER A 69 -0.58 -11.70 11.00
N LEU A 70 0.30 -12.03 10.04
CA LEU A 70 1.67 -12.45 10.32
C LEU A 70 2.69 -11.48 9.73
N LEU A 71 2.61 -11.17 8.44
CA LEU A 71 3.61 -10.30 7.79
C LEU A 71 3.47 -8.84 8.22
N MET A 72 2.25 -8.31 8.37
CA MET A 72 2.01 -6.93 8.80
C MET A 72 2.59 -6.65 10.20
N PRO A 73 2.24 -7.41 11.26
CA PRO A 73 2.84 -7.20 12.58
C PRO A 73 4.35 -7.44 12.60
N LEU A 74 4.83 -8.44 11.87
CA LEU A 74 6.26 -8.73 11.78
C LEU A 74 7.03 -7.58 11.12
N GLY A 75 6.46 -6.98 10.06
CA GLY A 75 7.02 -5.81 9.41
C GLY A 75 7.16 -4.63 10.37
N VAL A 76 6.17 -4.39 11.23
CA VAL A 76 6.24 -3.38 12.29
C VAL A 76 7.36 -3.72 13.29
N ILE A 77 7.46 -4.97 13.75
CA ILE A 77 8.52 -5.39 14.69
C ILE A 77 9.91 -5.18 14.07
N LEU A 78 10.11 -5.62 12.82
CA LEU A 78 11.37 -5.47 12.12
C LEU A 78 11.73 -4.00 11.91
N ALA A 79 10.76 -3.17 11.52
CA ALA A 79 10.97 -1.72 11.39
C ALA A 79 11.36 -1.07 12.72
N LEU A 80 10.73 -1.45 13.83
CA LEU A 80 11.07 -0.95 15.16
C LEU A 80 12.46 -1.40 15.62
N ILE A 81 12.86 -2.66 15.37
CA ILE A 81 14.20 -3.18 15.71
C ILE A 81 15.28 -2.48 14.88
N SER A 82 15.03 -2.22 13.60
CA SER A 82 15.95 -1.49 12.74
C SER A 82 16.13 -0.02 13.16
N THR A 83 15.21 0.53 13.95
CA THR A 83 15.25 1.91 14.40
C THR A 83 16.12 2.04 15.66
N LYS A 84 17.13 2.91 15.60
CA LYS A 84 18.07 3.11 16.72
C LYS A 84 17.48 4.04 17.78
N ILE A 85 16.92 3.47 18.84
CA ILE A 85 16.30 4.23 19.95
C ILE A 85 17.32 5.02 20.80
N ARG A 86 18.62 4.74 20.64
CA ARG A 86 19.70 5.22 21.54
C ARG A 86 20.24 6.60 21.20
N GLY A 87 19.35 7.51 20.82
CA GLY A 87 19.67 8.88 20.44
C GLY A 87 18.59 9.42 19.52
N ILE A 88 17.41 9.74 20.07
CA ILE A 88 16.43 10.55 19.35
C ILE A 88 17.10 11.91 19.12
N GLU A 89 17.53 12.17 17.90
CA GLU A 89 18.22 13.41 17.55
C GLU A 89 17.20 14.50 17.21
N ALA A 90 17.64 15.75 17.16
CA ALA A 90 16.76 16.86 16.79
C ALA A 90 16.13 16.67 15.40
N GLU A 91 16.85 15.98 14.50
CA GLU A 91 16.39 15.69 13.14
C GLU A 91 15.18 14.72 13.12
N ASP A 92 15.15 13.71 14.00
CA ASP A 92 13.99 12.82 14.15
C ASP A 92 12.75 13.57 14.63
N ILE A 93 12.94 14.57 15.49
CA ILE A 93 11.86 15.43 16.00
C ILE A 93 11.34 16.34 14.90
N ASP A 94 12.20 16.82 14.00
CA ASP A 94 11.78 17.66 12.88
C ASP A 94 10.99 16.86 11.83
N VAL A 95 11.37 15.59 11.58
CA VAL A 95 10.54 14.66 10.79
C VAL A 95 9.19 14.41 11.46
N LEU A 96 9.15 14.21 12.78
CA LEU A 96 7.90 14.03 13.53
C LEU A 96 6.99 15.27 13.45
N LYS A 97 7.55 16.47 13.54
CA LYS A 97 6.79 17.72 13.34
C LYS A 97 6.25 17.82 11.92
N ALA A 98 7.06 17.51 10.91
CA ALA A 98 6.62 17.50 9.52
C ALA A 98 5.46 16.50 9.30
N PHE A 99 5.55 15.31 9.91
CA PHE A 99 4.45 14.34 9.92
C PHE A 99 3.20 14.91 10.60
N GLY A 100 3.34 15.59 11.74
CA GLY A 100 2.23 16.23 12.44
C GLY A 100 1.53 17.30 11.61
N VAL A 101 2.28 18.16 10.93
CA VAL A 101 1.72 19.16 9.99
C VAL A 101 1.03 18.47 8.82
N GLY A 102 1.61 17.41 8.26
CA GLY A 102 1.00 16.61 7.19
C GLY A 102 -0.30 15.93 7.63
N ALA A 103 -0.35 15.38 8.85
CA ALA A 103 -1.53 14.76 9.42
C ALA A 103 -2.66 15.78 9.61
N VAL A 104 -2.37 16.93 10.23
CA VAL A 104 -3.35 18.02 10.39
C VAL A 104 -3.80 18.55 9.03
N GLY A 105 -2.87 18.73 8.10
CA GLY A 105 -3.19 19.13 6.72
C GLY A 105 -4.10 18.15 6.00
N THR A 106 -3.92 16.84 6.22
CA THR A 106 -4.81 15.80 5.66
C THR A 106 -6.21 15.91 6.25
N VAL A 107 -6.34 16.07 7.58
CA VAL A 107 -7.65 16.23 8.24
C VAL A 107 -8.37 17.48 7.73
N ILE A 108 -7.69 18.64 7.73
CA ILE A 108 -8.26 19.91 7.24
C ILE A 108 -8.61 19.78 5.76
N GLY A 109 -7.72 19.22 4.95
CA GLY A 109 -7.93 19.01 3.51
C GLY A 109 -9.15 18.14 3.23
N THR A 110 -9.32 17.03 3.95
CA THR A 110 -10.51 16.17 3.85
C THR A 110 -11.77 16.91 4.30
N CYS A 111 -11.75 17.67 5.40
CA CYS A 111 -12.89 18.48 5.83
C CYS A 111 -13.28 19.54 4.80
N VAL A 112 -12.32 20.27 4.25
CA VAL A 112 -12.55 21.30 3.23
C VAL A 112 -13.06 20.66 1.93
N ALA A 113 -12.47 19.54 1.50
CA ALA A 113 -12.92 18.80 0.32
C ALA A 113 -14.36 18.28 0.50
N PHE A 114 -14.69 17.79 1.70
CA PHE A 114 -16.05 17.37 2.04
C PHE A 114 -17.03 18.55 2.04
N MET A 115 -16.66 19.72 2.56
CA MET A 115 -17.53 20.90 2.52
C MET A 115 -17.72 21.45 1.10
N ALA A 116 -16.67 21.42 0.28
CA ALA A 116 -16.68 21.95 -1.08
C ALA A 116 -17.40 20.99 -2.06
N CYS A 117 -17.06 19.71 -2.02
CA CYS A 117 -17.56 18.68 -2.94
C CYS A 117 -18.76 17.89 -2.37
N GLY A 118 -19.00 17.95 -1.06
CA GLY A 118 -20.14 17.24 -0.43
C GLY A 118 -21.50 17.75 -0.90
N LYS A 119 -21.61 19.03 -1.31
CA LYS A 119 -22.82 19.53 -1.99
C LYS A 119 -23.09 18.84 -3.33
N LEU A 120 -22.04 18.32 -3.97
CA LEU A 120 -22.09 17.69 -5.29
C LEU A 120 -22.37 16.19 -5.21
N LEU A 121 -22.12 15.56 -4.05
CA LEU A 121 -22.39 14.13 -3.80
C LEU A 121 -23.87 13.81 -3.50
N GLY A 122 -24.74 14.82 -3.41
CA GLY A 122 -26.13 14.63 -2.96
C GLY A 122 -26.19 14.46 -1.45
N ALA A 123 -27.16 15.11 -0.82
CA ALA A 123 -27.35 15.06 0.63
C ALA A 123 -27.36 13.61 1.14
N PHE A 124 -26.50 13.32 2.13
CA PHE A 124 -26.69 12.18 3.01
C PHE A 124 -27.95 12.36 3.85
#